data_AF-A0A1S1U2A9-F1
#
_entry.id   AF-A0A1S1U2A9-F1
#
_cell.length_a   1.000
_cell.length_b   1.000
_cell.length_c   1.000
_cell.angle_alpha   90.00
_cell.angle_beta   90.00
_cell.angle_gamma   90.00
#
_symmetry.space_group_name_H-M   'P 1'
#
loop_
_entity.id
_entity.type
_entity.pdbx_description
1 polymer ?
#
loop_
_entity_poly.entity_id
_entity_poly.type
_entity_poly.pdbx_seq_one_letter_code
_entity_poly.pdbx_strand_id
1 'polypeptide(L)' 'MTMDYVKVTLEGDELVAVLPDGSTLAHADAVRLAELLQMEGVSADQVLMPDWREGDSAPMNGQKMALLARMRKGYAY' A
#
# COMPACT_ATOMS: atom_id res chain seq x y z
N MET A 1 21.83 -4.43 -4.93
CA MET A 1 20.42 -4.44 -5.35
C MET A 1 19.71 -3.42 -4.50
N THR A 2 19.32 -2.29 -5.09
CA THR A 2 18.46 -1.33 -4.40
C THR A 2 17.08 -2.01 -4.29
N MET A 3 16.55 -2.19 -3.08
CA MET A 3 15.16 -2.63 -2.94
C MET A 3 14.28 -1.44 -3.29
N ASP A 4 13.49 -1.57 -4.34
CA ASP A 4 12.54 -0.54 -4.73
C ASP A 4 11.30 -0.65 -3.83
N TYR A 5 11.11 0.37 -3.00
CA TYR A 5 10.01 0.47 -2.03
C TYR A 5 8.84 1.24 -2.62
N VAL A 6 7.62 0.86 -2.21
CA VAL A 6 6.36 1.53 -2.54
C VAL A 6 5.87 2.25 -1.29
N LYS A 7 5.71 3.57 -1.36
CA LYS A 7 5.15 4.34 -0.26
C LYS A 7 3.64 4.38 -0.38
N VAL A 8 2.92 3.98 0.66
CA VAL A 8 1.46 4.07 0.75
C VAL A 8 1.07 5.12 1.79
N THR A 9 0.37 6.15 1.37
CA THR A 9 -0.15 7.26 2.20
C THR A 9 -1.68 7.29 2.17
N LEU A 10 -2.27 8.01 3.11
CA LEU A 10 -3.69 8.39 3.09
C LEU A 10 -3.80 9.81 2.51
N GLU A 11 -4.63 9.99 1.49
CA GLU A 11 -4.94 11.29 0.91
C GLU A 11 -6.46 11.47 0.89
N GLY A 12 -6.98 12.25 1.86
CA GLY A 12 -8.42 12.28 2.12
C GLY A 12 -8.92 10.92 2.60
N ASP A 13 -9.83 10.31 1.83
CA ASP A 13 -10.40 9.00 2.12
C ASP A 13 -9.77 7.86 1.29
N GLU A 14 -8.75 8.15 0.48
CA GLU A 14 -8.10 7.15 -0.38
C GLU A 14 -6.69 6.80 0.06
N LEU A 15 -6.34 5.52 -0.07
CA LEU A 15 -4.98 5.07 0.07
C LEU A 15 -4.29 5.23 -1.28
N VAL A 16 -3.14 5.91 -1.29
CA VAL A 16 -2.36 6.21 -2.48
C VAL A 16 -0.99 5.56 -2.36
N ALA A 17 -0.66 4.68 -3.30
CA ALA A 17 0.62 4.03 -3.43
C ALA A 17 1.44 4.70 -4.55
N VAL A 18 2.65 5.15 -4.24
CA VAL A 18 3.60 5.68 -5.22
C VAL A 18 4.62 4.59 -5.55
N LEU A 19 4.63 4.16 -6.82
CA LEU A 19 5.51 3.14 -7.36
C LEU A 19 6.90 3.73 -7.71
N PRO A 20 7.94 2.88 -7.85
CA PRO A 20 9.31 3.34 -8.11
C PRO A 20 9.50 4.07 -9.44
N ASP A 21 8.64 3.78 -10.42
CA ASP A 21 8.61 4.44 -11.73
C ASP A 21 7.89 5.80 -11.70
N GLY A 22 7.39 6.21 -10.54
CA GLY A 22 6.63 7.45 -10.34
C GLY A 22 5.14 7.32 -10.66
N SER A 23 4.67 6.15 -11.10
CA SER A 23 3.24 5.91 -11.27
C SER A 23 2.53 5.75 -9.92
N THR A 24 1.21 5.95 -9.91
CA THR A 24 0.41 5.90 -8.68
C THR A 24 -0.77 4.96 -8.82
N LEU A 25 -1.01 4.16 -7.78
CA LEU A 25 -2.21 3.37 -7.61
C LEU A 25 -2.99 3.92 -6.42
N ALA A 26 -4.29 4.15 -6.58
CA ALA A 26 -5.13 4.67 -5.51
C ALA A 26 -6.41 3.88 -5.37
N HIS A 27 -6.85 3.65 -4.13
CA HIS A 27 -8.16 3.08 -3.84
C HIS A 27 -8.55 3.33 -2.37
N ALA A 28 -9.82 3.64 -2.10
CA ALA A 28 -10.35 3.79 -0.74
C ALA A 28 -10.29 2.48 0.10
N ASP A 29 -10.56 1.35 -0.54
CA ASP A 29 -10.45 0.01 0.06
C ASP A 29 -9.00 -0.52 0.03
N ALA A 30 -8.45 -0.76 1.23
CA ALA A 30 -7.11 -1.33 1.45
C ALA A 30 -6.89 -2.71 0.81
N VAL A 31 -7.93 -3.56 0.75
CA VAL A 31 -7.87 -4.88 0.14
C VAL A 31 -7.75 -4.76 -1.37
N ARG A 32 -8.49 -3.82 -1.98
CA ARG A 32 -8.40 -3.56 -3.42
C ARG A 32 -7.07 -2.95 -3.81
N LEU A 33 -6.54 -2.01 -3.02
CA LEU A 33 -5.20 -1.48 -3.26
C LEU A 33 -4.13 -2.59 -3.15
N ALA A 34 -4.25 -3.49 -2.17
CA ALA A 34 -3.35 -4.64 -2.04
C ALA A 34 -3.38 -5.57 -3.25
N GLU A 35 -4.55 -5.75 -3.88
CA GLU A 35 -4.69 -6.54 -5.11
C GLU A 35 -4.00 -5.88 -6.30
N LEU A 36 -4.20 -4.56 -6.49
CA LEU A 36 -3.52 -3.78 -7.53
C LEU A 36 -2.00 -3.84 -7.37
N LEU A 37 -1.49 -3.66 -6.15
CA LEU A 37 -0.06 -3.76 -5.86
C LEU A 37 0.51 -5.15 -6.21
N GLN A 38 -0.23 -6.22 -5.91
CA GLN A 38 0.19 -7.57 -6.28
C GLN A 38 0.17 -7.81 -7.79
N MET A 39 -0.78 -7.20 -8.53
CA MET A 39 -0.80 -7.25 -9.99
C MET A 39 0.42 -6.57 -10.61
N GLU A 40 0.92 -5.50 -9.99
CA GLU A 40 2.19 -4.84 -10.34
C GLU A 40 3.44 -5.62 -9.85
N GLY A 41 3.26 -6.80 -9.25
CA GLY A 41 4.36 -7.61 -8.74
C GLY A 41 4.98 -7.10 -7.44
N VAL A 42 4.35 -6.14 -6.75
CA VAL A 42 4.83 -5.60 -5.48
C VAL A 42 4.55 -6.61 -4.36
N SER A 43 5.60 -6.96 -3.62
CA SER A 43 5.50 -7.80 -2.42
C SER A 43 5.21 -6.98 -1.16
N ALA A 44 4.69 -7.64 -0.11
CA ALA A 44 4.39 -6.97 1.15
C ALA A 44 5.63 -6.33 1.82
N ASP A 45 6.82 -6.90 1.60
CA ASP A 45 8.07 -6.40 2.18
C ASP A 45 8.61 -5.14 1.46
N GLN A 46 8.05 -4.80 0.30
CA GLN A 46 8.35 -3.57 -0.43
C GLN A 46 7.44 -2.40 -0.03
N VAL A 47 6.35 -2.66 0.71
CA VAL A 47 5.39 -1.60 1.09
C VAL A 47 5.84 -0.90 2.36
N LEU A 48 6.02 0.42 2.25
CA LEU A 48 6.27 1.32 3.36
C LEU A 48 5.05 2.19 3.61
N MET A 49 4.65 2.29 4.87
CA MET A 49 3.57 3.19 5.30
C MET A 49 4.09 4.11 6.40
N PRO A 50 3.76 5.40 6.36
CA PRO A 50 4.19 6.36 7.37
C PRO A 50 3.60 6.03 8.75
N ASP A 51 4.29 6.47 9.80
CA ASP A 51 3.87 6.27 11.18
C ASP A 51 2.69 7.20 11.54
N TRP A 52 1.90 6.88 12.57
CA TRP A 52 0.79 7.73 13.03
C TRP A 52 1.23 9.14 13.44
N ARG A 53 2.51 9.33 13.74
CA ARG A 53 3.13 10.65 14.01
C ARG A 53 3.20 11.57 12.78
N GLU A 54 3.08 11.03 11.57
CA GLU A 54 3.04 11.80 10.32
C GLU A 54 1.64 12.37 10.01
N GLY A 55 0.71 12.27 10.97
CA GLY A 55 -0.59 12.92 10.95
C GLY A 55 -1.55 12.31 9.93
N ASP A 56 -2.32 13.16 9.27
CA ASP A 56 -3.43 12.76 8.39
C ASP A 56 -2.99 11.98 7.14
N SER A 57 -1.70 12.03 6.82
CA SER A 57 -1.11 11.24 5.72
C SER A 57 -0.92 9.76 6.07
N ALA A 58 -1.08 9.40 7.36
CA ALA A 58 -0.88 8.05 7.83
C ALA A 58 -2.13 7.19 7.66
N PRO A 59 -2.04 6.06 6.93
CA PRO A 59 -3.14 5.10 6.89
C PRO A 59 -3.54 4.66 8.30
N MET A 60 -4.84 4.48 8.52
CA MET A 60 -5.35 3.98 9.78
C MET A 60 -4.82 2.56 10.05
N ASN A 61 -4.65 2.19 11.32
CA ASN A 61 -4.14 0.86 11.68
C ASN A 61 -4.95 -0.28 11.04
N GLY A 62 -6.28 -0.14 10.94
CA GLY A 62 -7.13 -1.12 10.25
C GLY A 62 -6.80 -1.26 8.76
N GLN A 63 -6.58 -0.14 8.06
CA GLN A 63 -6.17 -0.14 6.64
C GLN A 63 -4.80 -0.77 6.45
N LYS A 64 -3.82 -0.42 7.31
CA LYS A 64 -2.47 -1.03 7.30
C LYS A 64 -2.55 -2.55 7.44
N MET A 65 -3.31 -3.03 8.42
CA MET A 65 -3.48 -4.46 8.67
C MET A 65 -4.20 -5.17 7.52
N ALA A 66 -5.28 -4.60 6.99
CA ALA A 66 -6.02 -5.18 5.88
C ALA A 66 -5.16 -5.30 4.61
N LEU A 67 -4.41 -4.25 4.27
CA LEU A 67 -3.52 -4.22 3.11
C LEU A 67 -2.44 -5.31 3.24
N LEU A 68 -1.68 -5.30 4.33
CA LEU A 68 -0.59 -6.26 4.54
C LEU A 68 -1.08 -7.70 4.68
N ALA A 69 -2.21 -7.93 5.34
CA ALA A 69 -2.81 -9.25 5.45
C ALA A 69 -3.24 -9.78 4.07
N ARG A 70 -3.84 -8.95 3.23
CA ARG A 70 -4.25 -9.33 1.86
C ARG A 70 -3.04 -9.65 0.98
N MET A 71 -1.98 -8.84 1.06
CA MET A 71 -0.75 -9.07 0.31
C MET A 71 -0.06 -10.38 0.72
N ARG A 72 0.02 -10.67 2.02
CA ARG A 72 0.65 -11.91 2.53
C ARG A 72 -0.15 -13.17 2.22
N LYS A 73 -1.47 -13.06 2.05
CA LYS A 73 -2.32 -14.18 1.63
C LYS A 73 -2.08 -14.56 0.15
N GLY A 74 -1.51 -13.65 -0.65
CA GLY A 74 -1.30 -13.84 -2.08
C GLY A 74 -2.57 -13.67 -2.90
N TYR A 75 -2.43 -13.40 -4.19
CA TYR A 75 -3.55 -13.20 -5.10
C TYR A 75 -4.17 -14.57 -5.43
N ALA A 76 -5.38 -14.83 -4.93
CA ALA A 76 -6.13 -16.04 -5.27
C ALA A 76 -6.74 -15.82 -6.66
N TYR A 77 -6.29 -16.63 -7.63
CA TYR A 77 -6.82 -16.71 -8.99
C TYR A 77 -8.24 -17.30 -9.02
#